data_AF-A0A1V0RU05-F1
#
_entry.id   AF-A0A1V0RU05-F1
#
_cell.length_a   1.000
_cell.length_b   1.000
_cell.length_c   1.000
_cell.angle_alpha   90.00
_cell.angle_beta   90.00
_cell.angle_gamma   90.00
#
_symmetry.space_group_name_H-M   'P 1'
#
loop_
_entity.id
_entity.type
_entity.pdbx_description
1 polymer ?
#
loop_
_entity_poly.entity_id
_entity_poly.type
_entity_poly.pdbx_seq_one_letter_code
_entity_poly.pdbx_strand_id
1 'polypeptide(L)'
;MRTFDNMCNGDLESAASVLQMSGFIQYIDDICRRSVFLCEPYEFEGVADSKMANEIDAEIVREAVIRLANGNVRSSLGIQKLAKEATNEPRS
;
A
#
# COMPACT_ATOMS: atom_id res chain seq x y z
N MET A 1 4.28 16.46 -6.90
CA MET A 1 4.42 15.20 -6.16
C MET A 1 3.79 15.38 -4.78
N ARG A 2 2.69 14.68 -4.47
CA ARG A 2 2.01 14.77 -3.17
C ARG A 2 2.52 13.65 -2.26
N THR A 3 3.29 14.01 -1.24
CA THR A 3 3.71 13.10 -0.17
C THR A 3 2.59 13.02 0.88
N PHE A 4 2.37 11.85 1.45
CA PHE A 4 1.43 11.66 2.55
C PHE A 4 2.06 10.85 3.68
N ASP A 5 1.65 11.15 4.91
CA ASP A 5 2.09 10.43 6.10
C ASP A 5 1.27 9.14 6.23
N ASN A 6 1.95 7.99 6.35
CA ASN A 6 1.33 6.69 6.64
C ASN A 6 0.90 6.57 8.11
N MET A 7 1.08 7.65 8.89
CA MET A 7 0.59 7.85 10.25
C MET A 7 0.89 6.73 11.26
N CYS A 8 1.96 5.93 11.13
CA CYS A 8 2.45 4.97 12.14
C CYS A 8 1.37 4.17 12.91
N ASN A 9 0.21 3.95 12.31
CA ASN A 9 -0.89 3.22 12.90
C ASN A 9 -0.84 1.87 12.19
N GLY A 10 -0.66 0.77 12.92
CA GLY A 10 -0.34 -0.54 12.30
C GLY A 10 -1.35 -0.96 11.22
N ASP A 11 -2.56 -0.45 11.34
CA ASP A 11 -3.65 -0.54 10.39
C ASP A 11 -3.41 0.22 9.05
N LEU A 12 -2.83 1.42 9.10
CA LEU A 12 -2.48 2.25 7.93
C LEU A 12 -1.13 1.82 7.33
N GLU A 13 -0.20 1.38 8.16
CA GLU A 13 1.09 0.80 7.74
C GLU A 13 0.86 -0.45 6.88
N SER A 14 -0.06 -1.32 7.28
CA SER A 14 -0.39 -2.53 6.51
C SER A 14 -0.97 -2.20 5.13
N ALA A 15 -1.81 -1.17 5.03
CA ALA A 15 -2.35 -0.73 3.74
C ALA A 15 -1.29 -0.02 2.86
N ALA A 16 -0.40 0.78 3.46
CA ALA A 16 0.72 1.36 2.75
C ALA A 16 1.66 0.27 2.18
N SER A 17 1.88 -0.81 2.93
CA SER A 17 2.68 -1.95 2.47
C SER A 17 2.09 -2.64 1.25
N VAL A 18 0.79 -2.95 1.28
CA VAL A 18 0.08 -3.53 0.13
C VAL A 18 0.17 -2.62 -1.10
N LEU A 19 0.02 -1.32 -0.93
CA LEU A 19 0.09 -0.35 -2.03
C LEU A 19 1.51 -0.17 -2.57
N GLN A 20 2.52 -0.35 -1.73
CA GLN A 20 3.91 -0.33 -2.16
C GLN A 20 4.24 -1.59 -2.98
N MET A 21 3.76 -2.76 -2.56
CA MET A 21 3.94 -4.02 -3.30
C MET A 21 3.23 -4.00 -4.66
N SER A 22 2.03 -3.41 -4.72
CA SER A 22 1.28 -3.25 -5.97
C SER A 22 1.80 -2.10 -6.85
N GLY A 23 2.84 -1.38 -6.42
CA GLY A 23 3.53 -0.37 -7.23
C GLY A 23 2.87 1.01 -7.25
N PHE A 24 1.84 1.25 -6.44
CA PHE A 24 1.15 2.54 -6.39
C PHE A 24 1.93 3.60 -5.62
N ILE A 25 2.74 3.18 -4.63
CA ILE A 25 3.46 4.10 -3.74
C ILE A 25 4.91 3.67 -3.52
N GLN A 26 5.75 4.63 -3.13
CA GLN A 26 7.10 4.37 -2.65
C GLN A 26 7.31 5.04 -1.29
N TYR A 27 7.99 4.35 -0.38
CA TYR A 27 8.44 4.95 0.88
C TYR A 27 9.58 5.94 0.62
N ILE A 28 9.49 7.11 1.26
CA ILE A 28 10.53 8.16 1.14
C ILE A 28 11.44 8.22 2.37
N ASP A 29 11.24 7.32 3.33
CA ASP A 29 12.12 7.14 4.49
C ASP A 29 12.27 5.67 4.87
N ASP A 30 13.37 5.35 5.54
CA ASP A 30 13.76 3.97 5.93
C ASP A 30 12.86 3.36 7.02
N ILE A 31 12.01 4.20 7.61
CA ILE A 31 11.09 3.88 8.69
C ILE A 31 9.63 3.79 8.22
N CYS A 32 9.40 3.83 6.90
CA CYS A 32 8.12 3.66 6.21
C CYS A 32 6.99 4.60 6.68
N ARG A 33 7.33 5.77 7.23
CA ARG A 33 6.37 6.74 7.80
C ARG A 33 5.77 7.64 6.75
N ARG A 34 6.49 7.89 5.66
CA ARG A 34 6.03 8.74 4.58
C ARG A 34 6.11 8.00 3.26
N SER A 35 5.08 8.21 2.46
CA SER A 35 4.99 7.67 1.12
C SER A 35 4.67 8.74 0.10
N VAL A 36 4.97 8.41 -1.14
CA VAL A 36 4.60 9.20 -2.29
C VAL A 36 3.93 8.30 -3.31
N PHE A 37 2.86 8.80 -3.94
CA PHE A 37 2.26 8.11 -5.08
C PHE A 37 3.22 8.18 -6.27
N LEU A 38 3.42 7.03 -6.92
CA LEU A 38 4.24 6.93 -8.12
C LEU A 38 3.46 7.21 -9.41
N CYS A 39 2.14 7.30 -9.31
CA CYS A 39 1.23 7.51 -10.42
C CYS A 39 0.22 8.60 -10.11
N GLU A 40 -0.21 9.34 -11.13
CA GLU A 40 -1.33 10.26 -11.03
C GLU A 40 -2.67 9.50 -11.07
N PRO A 41 -3.80 10.09 -10.62
CA PRO A 41 -5.09 9.40 -10.56
C PRO A 41 -5.59 8.83 -11.90
N TYR A 42 -5.16 9.40 -13.04
CA TYR A 42 -5.55 8.91 -14.36
C TYR A 42 -4.69 7.72 -14.84
N GLU A 43 -3.58 7.44 -14.17
CA GLU A 43 -2.66 6.32 -14.47
C GLU A 43 -2.96 5.09 -13.59
N PHE A 44 -3.90 5.21 -12.65
CA PHE A 44 -4.25 4.19 -11.68
C PHE A 44 -4.66 2.86 -12.32
N GLU A 45 -5.46 2.90 -13.39
CA GLU A 45 -5.86 1.69 -14.12
C GLU A 45 -4.64 0.98 -14.73
N GLY A 46 -3.69 1.73 -15.30
CA GLY A 46 -2.47 1.15 -15.86
C GLY A 46 -1.55 0.51 -14.82
N VAL A 47 -1.50 1.07 -13.60
CA VAL A 47 -0.76 0.47 -12.48
C VAL A 47 -1.50 -0.74 -11.90
N ALA A 48 -2.84 -0.68 -11.82
CA ALA A 48 -3.68 -1.81 -11.41
C ALA A 48 -3.57 -3.00 -12.38
N ASP A 49 -3.42 -2.72 -13.67
CA ASP A 49 -3.18 -3.73 -14.71
C ASP A 49 -1.72 -4.16 -14.81
N SER A 50 -0.82 -3.62 -13.98
CA SER A 50 0.58 -4.03 -13.96
C SER A 50 0.74 -5.46 -13.44
N LYS A 51 1.84 -6.11 -13.84
CA LYS A 51 2.12 -7.50 -13.42
C LYS A 51 2.22 -7.63 -11.89
N MET A 52 2.77 -6.62 -11.20
CA MET A 52 2.88 -6.58 -9.74
C MET A 52 1.53 -6.41 -9.05
N ALA A 53 0.63 -5.58 -9.59
CA ALA A 53 -0.72 -5.44 -9.06
C ALA A 53 -1.59 -6.67 -9.32
N ASN A 54 -1.43 -7.34 -10.48
CA ASN A 54 -2.14 -8.59 -10.81
C ASN A 54 -1.77 -9.79 -9.92
N GLU A 55 -0.60 -9.75 -9.27
CA GLU A 55 -0.18 -10.77 -8.30
C GLU A 55 -0.88 -10.58 -6.94
N ILE A 56 -1.53 -9.43 -6.71
CA ILE A 56 -2.27 -9.09 -5.50
C ILE A 56 -3.77 -9.01 -5.82
N ASP A 57 -4.61 -9.52 -4.93
CA ASP A 57 -6.06 -9.47 -5.12
C ASP A 57 -6.55 -8.00 -5.23
N ALA A 58 -7.28 -7.69 -6.31
CA ALA A 58 -7.79 -6.34 -6.58
C ALA A 58 -8.73 -5.83 -5.47
N GLU A 59 -9.45 -6.70 -4.77
CA GLU A 59 -10.28 -6.32 -3.62
C GLU A 59 -9.41 -5.82 -2.46
N ILE A 60 -8.25 -6.44 -2.25
CA ILE A 60 -7.29 -6.07 -1.20
C ILE A 60 -6.63 -4.73 -1.51
N VAL A 61 -6.23 -4.49 -2.77
CA VAL A 61 -5.70 -3.19 -3.21
C VAL A 61 -6.75 -2.10 -3.00
N ARG A 62 -8.01 -2.35 -3.40
CA ARG A 62 -9.11 -1.39 -3.22
C ARG A 62 -9.36 -1.08 -1.75
N GLU A 63 -9.34 -2.09 -0.88
CA GLU A 63 -9.50 -1.90 0.56
C GLU A 63 -8.36 -1.04 1.14
N ALA A 64 -7.12 -1.25 0.71
CA ALA A 64 -5.96 -0.46 1.12
C ALA A 64 -6.08 1.02 0.74
N VAL A 65 -6.56 1.32 -0.48
CA VAL A 65 -6.80 2.71 -0.94
C VAL A 65 -7.88 3.40 -0.10
N ILE A 66 -9.04 2.75 0.10
CA ILE A 66 -10.17 3.31 0.87
C ILE A 66 -9.73 3.65 2.29
N ARG A 67 -8.84 2.83 2.85
CA ARG A 67 -8.34 2.95 4.20
C ARG A 67 -7.39 4.13 4.38
N LEU A 68 -6.43 4.33 3.47
CA LEU A 68 -5.58 5.52 3.47
C LEU A 68 -6.39 6.80 3.25
N ALA A 69 -7.45 6.74 2.43
CA ALA A 69 -8.31 7.89 2.19
C ALA A 69 -9.16 8.29 3.42
N ASN A 70 -9.59 7.32 4.24
CA ASN A 70 -10.52 7.56 5.35
C ASN A 70 -9.89 7.58 6.75
N GLY A 71 -8.68 7.03 6.95
CA GLY A 71 -7.94 7.09 8.22
C GLY A 71 -8.55 6.38 9.44
N ASN A 72 -9.76 5.79 9.35
CA ASN A 72 -10.57 5.36 10.51
C ASN A 72 -11.11 3.92 10.47
N VAL A 73 -10.80 3.11 9.45
CA VAL A 73 -11.29 1.72 9.33
C VAL A 73 -10.26 0.77 9.95
N ARG A 74 -10.63 -0.44 10.44
CA ARG A 74 -9.73 -1.53 10.95
C ARG A 74 -9.37 -2.55 9.85
N SER A 75 -8.15 -3.10 9.81
CA SER A 75 -7.64 -3.72 8.57
C SER A 75 -8.20 -5.11 8.47
N SER A 76 -8.65 -5.53 7.29
CA SER A 76 -9.03 -6.92 7.12
C SER A 76 -7.85 -7.85 7.38
N LEU A 77 -8.17 -9.09 7.74
CA LEU A 77 -7.18 -10.15 7.90
C LEU A 77 -6.38 -10.39 6.60
N GLY A 78 -6.97 -10.10 5.43
CA GLY A 78 -6.29 -10.19 4.13
C GLY A 78 -5.13 -9.21 4.02
N ILE A 79 -5.37 -7.92 4.31
CA ILE A 79 -4.34 -6.89 4.34
C ILE A 79 -3.23 -7.26 5.34
N GLN A 80 -3.60 -7.71 6.54
CA GLN A 80 -2.62 -8.07 7.58
C GLN A 80 -1.71 -9.23 7.17
N LYS A 81 -2.26 -10.26 6.51
CA LYS A 81 -1.48 -11.41 6.06
C LYS A 81 -0.47 -11.02 4.99
N LEU A 82 -0.90 -10.30 3.94
CA LEU A 82 -0.02 -9.84 2.87
C LEU A 82 1.06 -8.88 3.39
N ALA A 83 0.69 -7.93 4.26
CA ALA A 83 1.67 -7.03 4.87
C ALA A 83 2.70 -7.78 5.74
N LYS A 84 2.28 -8.87 6.42
CA LYS A 84 3.18 -9.72 7.21
C LYS A 84 4.09 -10.57 6.34
N GLU A 85 3.63 -11.01 5.17
CA GLU A 85 4.47 -11.72 4.19
C GLU A 85 5.53 -10.76 3.61
N ALA A 86 5.14 -9.53 3.28
CA ALA A 86 6.04 -8.47 2.80
C ALA A 86 7.14 -8.08 3.81
N THR A 87 6.84 -8.11 5.11
CA THR A 87 7.80 -7.79 6.18
C THR A 87 8.67 -8.99 6.59
N ASN A 88 8.30 -10.22 6.20
CA ASN A 88 9.09 -11.43 6.46
C ASN A 88 10.00 -11.83 5.30
N GLU A 89 9.99 -11.12 4.17
CA GLU A 89 11.04 -11.30 3.18
C GLU A 89 12.39 -10.89 3.80
N PRO A 90 13.38 -11.79 3.85
CA PRO A 90 14.70 -11.44 4.33
C PRO A 90 15.27 -10.42 3.34
N ARG A 91 15.44 -9.17 3.78
CA ARG A 91 16.25 -8.17 3.09
C ARG A 91 17.63 -8.77 2.86
N SER A 92 17.84 -9.32 1.67
CA SER A 92 19.12 -9.89 1.20
C SER A 92 19.99 -8.79 0.63
#